data_AF-A0A946YMX8-F1
#
_entry.id   AF-A0A946YMX8-F1
#
_cell.length_a   1.000
_cell.length_b   1.000
_cell.length_c   1.000
_cell.angle_alpha   90.00
_cell.angle_beta   90.00
_cell.angle_gamma   90.00
#
_symmetry.space_group_name_H-M   'P 1'
#
loop_
_entity.id
_entity.type
_entity.pdbx_description
1 polymer ?
#
loop_
_entity_poly.entity_id
_entity_poly.type
_entity_poly.pdbx_seq_one_letter_code
_entity_poly.pdbx_strand_id
1 'polypeptide(L)' 'MEVILLEKISKLGDLGDKVRVKSGFGRNFLIPYGKAVPATQANVADFEARRAELQAAADASLATAQQR' A
#
# COMPACT_ATOMS: atom_id res chain seq x y z
N MET A 1 10.39 11.34 4.38
CA MET A 1 10.51 10.04 3.68
C MET A 1 9.22 9.77 2.95
N GLU A 2 9.28 9.26 1.73
CA GLU A 2 8.09 8.91 0.95
C GLU A 2 7.93 7.39 0.93
N VAL A 3 6.71 6.93 1.18
CA VAL A 3 6.37 5.50 1.22
C VAL A 3 5.05 5.24 0.49
N ILE A 4 4.91 4.04 -0.06
CA ILE A 4 3.67 3.53 -0.65
C ILE A 4 3.05 2.57 0.36
N LEU A 5 1.80 2.81 0.75
CA LEU A 5 1.10 1.97 1.72
C LEU A 5 0.69 0.63 1.10
N LEU A 6 0.95 -0.47 1.79
CA LEU A 6 0.51 -1.81 1.40
C LEU A 6 -0.80 -2.23 2.08
N GLU A 7 -1.22 -1.49 3.10
CA GLU A 7 -2.48 -1.69 3.82
C GLU A 7 -3.14 -0.33 4.09
N LYS A 8 -4.45 -0.34 4.33
CA LYS A 8 -5.17 0.84 4.79
C LYS A 8 -4.72 1.18 6.21
N ILE A 9 -4.21 2.38 6.42
CA ILE A 9 -3.81 2.87 7.75
C ILE A 9 -4.64 4.09 8.12
N SER A 10 -5.38 3.97 9.21
CA SER A 10 -6.16 5.06 9.78
C SER A 10 -5.30 6.32 9.97
N LYS A 11 -5.75 7.46 9.42
CA LYS A 11 -5.08 8.77 9.45
C LYS A 11 -3.83 8.91 8.57
N LEU A 12 -3.47 7.90 7.77
CA LEU A 12 -2.37 8.01 6.79
C LEU A 12 -2.89 8.00 5.36
N GLY A 13 -3.69 7.00 4.98
CA GLY A 13 -4.16 6.82 3.62
C GLY A 13 -4.68 5.40 3.37
N ASP A 14 -5.11 5.17 2.14
CA ASP A 14 -5.59 3.89 1.67
C ASP A 14 -4.47 3.05 1.04
N LEU A 15 -4.78 1.79 0.73
CA LEU A 15 -3.85 0.86 0.11
C LEU A 15 -3.40 1.40 -1.25
N GLY A 16 -2.09 1.49 -1.45
CA GLY A 16 -1.47 2.02 -2.67
C GLY A 16 -1.23 3.52 -2.67
N ASP A 17 -1.63 4.24 -1.63
CA ASP A 17 -1.37 5.68 -1.56
C ASP A 17 0.12 5.97 -1.29
N LYS A 18 0.64 6.93 -2.06
CA LYS A 18 1.97 7.51 -1.82
C LYS A 18 1.86 8.61 -0.77
N VAL A 19 2.39 8.36 0.41
CA VAL A 19 2.31 9.28 1.55
C VAL A 19 3.68 9.73 2.03
N ARG A 20 3.75 10.99 2.50
CA ARG A 20 4.97 11.56 3.06
C ARG A 20 4.95 11.44 4.58
N VAL A 21 5.89 10.67 5.12
CA VAL A 21 6.01 10.38 6.55
C VAL A 21 7.35 10.85 7.12
N LYS A 22 7.43 10.97 8.44
CA LYS A 22 8.70 11.16 9.16
C LYS A 22 9.59 9.94 8.93
N SER A 23 10.89 10.17 8.69
CA SER A 23 11.82 9.11 8.33
C SER A 23 11.93 7.99 9.37
N GLY A 24 11.85 8.33 10.67
CA GLY A 24 11.84 7.33 11.75
C GLY A 24 10.60 6.43 11.74
N PHE A 25 9.42 7.00 11.42
CA PHE A 25 8.18 6.23 11.35
C PHE A 25 8.20 5.24 10.17
N GLY A 26 8.72 5.68 9.01
CA GLY A 26 8.93 4.80 7.86
C GLY A 26 9.92 3.66 8.14
N ARG A 27 11.13 4.01 8.61
CA ARG A 27 12.21 3.04 8.84
C ARG A 27 11.97 2.06 9.98
N ASN A 28 11.34 2.49 11.06
CA ASN A 28 11.26 1.68 12.29
C ASN A 28 9.91 0.97 12.45
N PHE A 29 8.87 1.41 11.75
CA PHE A 29 7.52 0.85 11.88
C PHE A 29 6.95 0.41 10.54
N LEU A 30 6.85 1.29 9.54
CA LEU A 30 6.12 0.91 8.34
C LEU A 30 6.83 -0.17 7.51
N ILE A 31 8.15 -0.05 7.31
CA ILE A 31 8.91 -1.00 6.50
C ILE A 31 9.12 -2.34 7.21
N PRO A 32 9.61 -2.39 8.47
CA PRO A 32 9.90 -3.67 9.12
C PRO A 32 8.64 -4.53 9.35
N TYR A 33 7.48 -3.89 9.53
CA TYR A 33 6.21 -4.58 9.72
C TYR A 33 5.47 -4.84 8.39
N GLY A 34 6.09 -4.54 7.24
CA GLY A 34 5.50 -4.80 5.92
C GLY A 34 4.25 -3.96 5.60
N LYS A 35 4.06 -2.83 6.29
CA LYS A 35 2.89 -1.95 6.12
C LYS A 35 3.08 -0.94 4.97
N ALA A 36 4.33 -0.64 4.62
CA ALA A 36 4.65 0.24 3.50
C ALA A 36 6.02 -0.09 2.89
N VAL A 37 6.21 0.35 1.65
CA VAL A 37 7.48 0.21 0.90
C VAL A 37 8.03 1.61 0.58
N PRO A 38 9.36 1.83 0.54
CA PRO A 38 9.91 3.10 0.09
C PRO A 38 9.41 3.48 -1.31
N ALA A 39 8.99 4.73 -1.49
CA ALA A 39 8.51 5.22 -2.79
C ALA A 39 9.69 5.57 -3.74
N THR A 40 10.50 4.58 -4.10
CA THR A 40 11.52 4.70 -5.14
C THR A 40 10.89 4.58 -6.52
N GLN A 41 11.53 5.10 -7.58
CA GLN A 41 11.01 4.98 -8.94
C GLN A 41 10.76 3.53 -9.36
N ALA A 42 11.64 2.60 -8.97
CA ALA A 42 11.46 1.17 -9.22
C ALA A 42 10.19 0.63 -8.53
N ASN A 43 10.01 0.93 -7.25
CA ASN A 43 8.86 0.45 -6.49
C ASN A 43 7.54 1.08 -6.95
N VAL A 44 7.56 2.33 -7.42
CA VAL A 44 6.38 2.97 -8.02
C VAL A 44 6.01 2.25 -9.32
N ALA A 45 6.97 2.00 -10.21
CA ALA A 45 6.73 1.29 -11.46
C ALA A 45 6.24 -0.15 -11.24
N ASP A 46 6.85 -0.87 -10.30
CA ASP A 46 6.42 -2.22 -9.92
C ASP A 46 5.01 -2.23 -9.34
N PHE A 47 4.66 -1.22 -8.54
CA PHE A 47 3.33 -1.09 -7.96
C PHE A 47 2.29 -0.75 -9.03
N GLU A 48 2.60 0.13 -9.98
CA GLU A 48 1.71 0.45 -11.10
C GLU A 48 1.49 -0.76 -12.02
N ALA A 49 2.53 -1.54 -12.31
CA ALA A 49 2.42 -2.77 -13.08
C ALA A 49 1.51 -3.81 -12.38
N ARG A 50 1.62 -3.94 -11.06
CA ARG A 50 0.80 -4.87 -10.27
C ARG A 50 -0.56 -4.31 -9.86
N ARG A 51 -0.81 -3.01 -10.06
CA ARG A 51 -2.05 -2.34 -9.65
C ARG A 51 -3.26 -2.97 -10.34
N ALA A 52 -3.12 -3.35 -11.61
CA ALA A 52 -4.19 -4.00 -12.37
C ALA A 52 -4.56 -5.37 -11.78
N GLU A 53 -3.58 -6.15 -11.33
CA GLU A 53 -3.79 -7.47 -10.71
C GLU A 53 -4.39 -7.36 -9.31
N LEU A 54 -3.93 -6.38 -8.53
CA LEU A 54 -4.41 -6.15 -7.16
C LEU A 54 -5.83 -5.57 -7.11
N GLN A 55 -6.19 -4.70 -8.06
CA GLN A 55 -7.55 -4.18 -8.17
C GLN A 55 -8.55 -5.31 -8.47
N ALA A 56 -8.22 -6.19 -9.43
CA ALA A 56 -9.06 -7.33 -9.78
C ALA A 56 -9.25 -8.32 -8.61
N ALA A 57 -8.21 -8.54 -7.80
CA ALA A 57 -8.29 -9.38 -6.61
C ALA A 57 -9.14 -8.76 -5.49
N ALA A 58 -9.07 -7.43 -5.33
CA ALA A 58 -9.87 -6.71 -4.33
C ALA A 58 -11.38 -6.75 -4.66
N ASP A 59 -11.74 -6.57 -5.94
CA ASP A 59 -13.13 -6.66 -6.41
C ASP A 59 -13.70 -8.07 -6.23
N ALA A 60 -12.89 -9.10 -6.48
CA ALA A 60 -13.29 -10.49 -6.25
C ALA A 60 -13.58 -10.78 -4.76
N SER A 61 -12.78 -10.24 -3.85
CA SER A 61 -12.98 -10.41 -2.41
C SER A 61 -14.25 -9.71 -1.90
N LEU A 62 -14.55 -8.51 -2.41
CA LEU A 62 -15.79 -7.79 -2.09
C LEU A 62 -17.04 -8.55 -2.54
N ALA A 63 -17.01 -9.18 -3.72
CA ALA A 63 -18.13 -9.99 -4.21
C ALA A 63 -18.42 -11.20 -3.29
N THR A 64 -17.38 -11.88 -2.80
CA THR A 64 -17.55 -12.98 -1.83
C THR A 64 -18.04 -12.51 -0.46
N ALA A 65 -17.67 -11.31 -0.03
CA ALA A 65 -18.10 -10.75 1.25
C ALA A 65 -19.56 -10.29 1.23
N GLN A 66 -20.06 -9.82 0.08
CA GLN A 66 -21.46 -9.39 -0.09
C GLN A 66 -22.46 -10.55 -0.25
N GLN A 67 -21.98 -11.77 -0.52
CA GLN A 67 -22.83 -12.96 -0.68
C GLN A 67 -23.05 -13.78 0.60
N ARG A 68 -22.47 -13.37 1.74
CA ARG A 68 -22.76 -13.95 3.07
C ARG A 68 -23.67 -13.05 3.87
#